data_AF-A0A7S4M816-F1
#
_entry.id   AF-A0A7S4M816-F1
#
_cell.length_a   1.000
_cell.length_b   1.000
_cell.length_c   1.000
_cell.angle_alpha   90.00
_cell.angle_beta   90.00
_cell.angle_gamma   90.00
#
_symmetry.space_group_name_H-M   'P 1'
#
loop_
_entity.id
_entity.type
_entity.pdbx_description
1 polymer ?
#
loop_
_entity_poly.entity_id
_entity_poly.type
_entity_poly.pdbx_seq_one_letter_code
_entity_poly.pdbx_strand_id
1 'polypeptide(L)'
;VRLLKPLAPCDLSKLNSLMDDIETREQIYEYYGRFLNFFESHPETFNVKKLPEKNTYVLDLVSRDKGLALKKVQQVTQEKKASAVLHVLVTTSKACIEQCKLLSTNSVIAVDCEGVHLGQPGGKLCLVQIASPNTGPVLFDVLSCPEIMGILKDLLENPRILKILHDCRMDAAALFTTGNIELSPVLDTQTAFTIIHNYRQQISLKDLVKKVNNREHPEKAKAPHKANPNFWNIRPISENGIKYAIADVELLLEASCILASQFKSEEEQQRAQAISQARVLDAIGPLRSSQGDSNESFTPSAAFENMIQYNNKATQEIRFSVYKETQFHVILASLPEYIASMIIEYLPTAEDSLIDVVLDLHRPVRLIRANGHSLTVDDCIVREGDLAHLLQKCGPITDANRACVGASLHRCSVIRDPNRGTIVGCTLRMARIINGVASTLSEILLSSKSVLLVGPPGRGKTTLLRDISQFLANYENDRRVMIVDTNNEIGGESILPHKAVGNARRRVKLELVRFSIVSC
;
A
#
# COMPACT_ATOMS: atom_id res chain seq x y z
N VAL A 1 -7.15 11.86 15.93
CA VAL A 1 -7.02 10.82 16.98
C VAL A 1 -7.09 11.47 18.36
N ARG A 2 -8.24 11.37 19.04
CA ARG A 2 -8.39 11.85 20.42
C ARG A 2 -8.35 10.62 21.34
N LEU A 3 -7.25 10.38 22.04
CA LEU A 3 -7.27 9.51 23.23
C LEU A 3 -7.74 10.40 24.38
N LEU A 4 -9.05 10.50 24.58
CA LEU A 4 -9.59 11.25 25.72
C LEU A 4 -9.73 10.32 26.93
N LYS A 5 -8.98 10.62 28.00
CA LYS A 5 -9.56 10.60 29.35
C LYS A 5 -10.49 11.82 29.48
N PRO A 6 -11.56 11.75 30.29
CA PRO A 6 -12.56 12.81 30.35
C PRO A 6 -11.91 14.11 30.79
N LEU A 7 -12.09 15.19 30.01
CA LEU A 7 -11.64 16.53 30.37
C LEU A 7 -12.83 17.50 30.31
N ALA A 8 -12.87 18.35 31.34
CA ALA A 8 -13.78 19.47 31.53
C ALA A 8 -13.79 20.44 30.33
N PRO A 9 -14.82 21.30 30.20
CA PRO A 9 -15.08 22.07 28.99
C PRO A 9 -13.90 22.99 28.64
N CYS A 10 -13.37 22.88 27.42
CA CYS A 10 -12.39 23.83 26.89
C CYS A 10 -13.12 25.03 26.28
N ASP A 11 -12.63 26.22 26.62
CA ASP A 11 -13.07 27.52 26.14
C ASP A 11 -12.77 27.69 24.63
N LEU A 12 -13.83 27.75 23.81
CA LEU A 12 -13.82 27.80 22.34
C LEU A 12 -13.34 29.15 21.77
N SER A 13 -13.21 30.19 22.61
CA SER A 13 -12.91 31.56 22.19
C SER A 13 -11.53 31.74 21.54
N LYS A 14 -10.53 30.93 21.90
CA LYS A 14 -9.15 31.05 21.38
C LYS A 14 -8.91 30.39 20.01
N LEU A 15 -9.85 29.60 19.51
CA LEU A 15 -9.70 28.89 18.23
C LEU A 15 -10.21 29.72 17.05
N ASN A 16 -11.15 30.63 17.29
CA ASN A 16 -11.72 31.51 16.26
C ASN A 16 -10.71 32.55 15.77
N SER A 17 -9.83 33.09 16.62
CA SER A 17 -8.87 34.12 16.22
C SER A 17 -7.75 33.64 15.27
N LEU A 18 -7.67 32.33 15.00
CA LEU A 18 -6.69 31.74 14.07
C LEU A 18 -7.29 31.45 12.68
N MET A 19 -8.61 31.61 12.52
CA MET A 19 -9.34 31.28 11.30
C MET A 19 -9.67 32.50 10.41
N ASP A 20 -9.41 33.72 10.90
CA ASP A 20 -9.83 34.97 10.24
C ASP A 20 -8.95 35.39 9.03
N ASP A 21 -7.85 34.68 8.74
CA ASP A 21 -6.88 35.05 7.67
C ASP A 21 -7.07 34.29 6.33
N ILE A 22 -8.23 33.70 6.03
CA ILE A 22 -8.48 32.98 4.76
C ILE A 22 -9.65 33.61 3.99
N GLU A 23 -9.34 34.50 3.06
CA GLU A 23 -10.36 35.41 2.49
C GLU A 23 -11.19 34.89 1.30
N THR A 24 -10.85 33.82 0.54
CA THR A 24 -11.72 33.36 -0.58
C THR A 24 -11.72 31.86 -0.92
N ARG A 25 -12.88 31.37 -1.41
CA ARG A 25 -13.14 29.99 -1.85
C ARG A 25 -12.33 29.58 -3.09
N GLU A 26 -12.00 30.50 -3.99
CA GLU A 26 -11.26 30.24 -5.24
C GLU A 26 -9.79 29.88 -4.98
N GLN A 27 -9.17 30.47 -3.96
CA GLN A 27 -7.80 30.15 -3.55
C GLN A 27 -7.69 28.76 -2.89
N ILE A 28 -8.77 28.17 -2.38
CA ILE A 28 -8.74 26.83 -1.77
C ILE A 28 -8.56 25.73 -2.84
N TYR A 29 -9.10 25.94 -4.05
CA TYR A 29 -9.12 24.93 -5.11
C TYR A 29 -7.90 24.99 -6.05
N GLU A 30 -7.37 26.17 -6.38
CA GLU A 30 -6.09 26.27 -7.11
C GLU A 30 -4.94 25.60 -6.31
N TYR A 31 -5.08 25.61 -4.99
CA TYR A 31 -4.19 24.94 -4.04
C TYR A 31 -4.30 23.41 -4.00
N TYR A 32 -5.39 22.83 -4.50
CA TYR A 32 -5.64 21.38 -4.50
C TYR A 32 -4.98 20.70 -5.71
N GLY A 33 -4.92 21.39 -6.85
CA GLY A 33 -4.12 20.96 -8.00
C GLY A 33 -2.61 20.96 -7.70
N ARG A 34 -2.13 21.95 -6.94
CA ARG A 34 -0.74 21.97 -6.43
C ARG A 34 -0.50 20.92 -5.33
N PHE A 35 -1.53 20.44 -4.64
CA PHE A 35 -1.44 19.48 -3.53
C PHE A 35 -1.07 18.05 -3.97
N LEU A 36 -1.55 17.59 -5.13
CA LEU A 36 -1.15 16.28 -5.70
C LEU A 36 0.30 16.29 -6.19
N ASN A 37 0.69 17.31 -6.97
CA ASN A 37 2.08 17.49 -7.41
C ASN A 37 3.05 17.70 -6.24
N PHE A 38 2.58 18.28 -5.12
CA PHE A 38 3.40 18.56 -3.94
C PHE A 38 3.74 17.31 -3.12
N PHE A 39 2.79 16.37 -2.94
CA PHE A 39 3.09 15.09 -2.28
C PHE A 39 3.99 14.18 -3.13
N GLU A 40 3.81 14.20 -4.45
CA GLU A 40 4.67 13.46 -5.39
C GLU A 40 6.11 14.00 -5.42
N SER A 41 6.30 15.29 -5.13
CA SER A 41 7.60 15.95 -5.18
C SER A 41 8.27 16.15 -3.81
N HIS A 42 7.55 16.07 -2.69
CA HIS A 42 8.05 16.35 -1.34
C HIS A 42 7.35 15.50 -0.26
N PRO A 43 7.83 14.28 0.04
CA PRO A 43 7.25 13.41 1.08
C PRO A 43 7.41 13.91 2.53
N GLU A 44 8.18 14.99 2.76
CA GLU A 44 8.58 15.54 4.08
C GLU A 44 7.56 16.53 4.73
N THR A 45 6.26 16.47 4.41
CA THR A 45 5.40 17.67 4.42
C THR A 45 4.59 17.99 5.68
N PHE A 46 4.84 17.32 6.80
CA PHE A 46 4.08 17.54 8.04
C PHE A 46 4.76 18.53 8.99
N ASN A 47 4.08 19.60 9.39
CA ASN A 47 4.52 20.42 10.52
C ASN A 47 4.02 19.79 11.83
N VAL A 48 4.95 19.14 12.55
CA VAL A 48 4.65 18.44 13.80
C VAL A 48 4.91 19.37 14.98
N LYS A 49 3.84 19.75 15.69
CA LYS A 49 3.96 20.49 16.95
C LYS A 49 3.60 19.60 18.14
N LYS A 50 4.53 19.44 19.08
CA LYS A 50 4.24 18.84 20.39
C LYS A 50 3.60 19.90 21.28
N LEU A 51 2.39 19.66 21.77
CA LEU A 51 1.80 20.50 22.80
C LEU A 51 2.38 20.09 24.16
N PRO A 52 3.16 20.95 24.86
CA PRO A 52 3.87 20.54 26.07
C PRO A 52 2.94 20.09 27.22
N GLU A 53 1.74 20.65 27.29
CA GLU A 53 0.81 20.46 28.42
C GLU A 53 -0.22 19.35 28.22
N LYS A 54 -0.37 18.82 26.99
CA LYS A 54 -1.36 17.79 26.66
C LYS A 54 -0.63 16.75 25.83
N ASN A 55 -0.49 15.51 26.33
CA ASN A 55 0.25 14.39 25.73
C ASN A 55 -0.23 14.04 24.29
N THR A 56 -0.02 14.95 23.34
CA THR A 56 -0.71 15.07 22.06
C THR A 56 0.21 15.75 21.04
N TYR A 57 0.36 15.13 19.88
CA TYR A 57 0.95 15.74 18.69
C TYR A 57 -0.14 16.44 17.87
N VAL A 58 0.16 17.60 17.31
CA VAL A 58 -0.66 18.26 16.31
C VAL A 58 0.04 18.12 14.96
N LEU A 59 -0.63 17.46 14.03
CA LEU A 59 -0.27 17.39 12.62
C LEU A 59 -1.05 18.48 11.90
N ASP A 60 -0.32 19.51 11.48
CA ASP A 60 -0.88 20.67 10.80
C ASP A 60 -0.64 20.56 9.29
N LEU A 61 -1.72 20.40 8.53
CA LEU A 61 -1.70 20.30 7.06
C LEU A 61 -1.67 21.68 6.36
N VAL A 62 -1.37 22.77 7.09
CA VAL A 62 -1.47 24.17 6.59
C VAL A 62 -0.11 24.83 6.28
N SER A 63 1.02 24.25 6.68
CA SER A 63 2.27 25.02 6.76
C SER A 63 2.98 25.25 5.41
N ARG A 64 3.07 26.52 4.98
CA ARG A 64 3.93 27.04 3.90
C ARG A 64 5.41 27.21 4.31
N ASP A 65 5.81 26.80 5.51
CA ASP A 65 7.08 27.25 6.08
C ASP A 65 8.15 26.14 6.10
N LYS A 66 8.97 26.12 5.03
CA LYS A 66 10.00 25.10 4.78
C LYS A 66 11.15 25.09 5.82
N GLY A 67 11.29 26.12 6.66
CA GLY A 67 12.48 26.31 7.51
C GLY A 67 12.43 25.70 8.91
N LEU A 68 11.24 25.46 9.48
CA LEU A 68 11.10 25.10 10.91
C LEU A 68 10.90 23.60 11.17
N ALA A 69 10.37 22.85 10.19
CA ALA A 69 10.18 21.40 10.29
C ALA A 69 11.52 20.64 10.33
N LEU A 70 12.50 21.05 9.53
CA LEU A 70 13.83 20.43 9.44
C LEU A 70 14.61 20.47 10.76
N LYS A 71 14.56 21.57 11.52
CA LYS A 71 15.35 21.72 12.75
C LYS A 71 14.78 20.95 13.96
N LYS A 72 13.48 20.67 14.01
CA LYS A 72 12.86 19.94 15.12
C LYS A 72 12.76 18.43 14.88
N VAL A 73 12.61 18.00 13.63
CA VAL A 73 12.64 16.56 13.29
C VAL A 73 14.05 15.99 13.51
N GLN A 74 15.11 16.75 13.17
CA GLN A 74 16.51 16.34 13.41
C GLN A 74 16.87 16.22 14.91
N GLN A 75 16.17 16.93 15.79
CA GLN A 75 16.44 16.89 17.23
C GLN A 75 15.69 15.75 17.93
N VAL A 76 14.61 15.23 17.33
CA VAL A 76 13.84 14.09 17.85
C VAL A 76 14.40 12.75 17.34
N THR A 77 15.04 12.72 16.16
CA THR A 77 15.62 11.50 15.56
C THR A 77 16.94 11.03 16.19
N GLN A 78 17.57 11.80 17.09
CA GLN A 78 18.79 11.35 17.77
C GLN A 78 18.55 10.37 18.93
N GLU A 79 17.31 10.15 19.35
CA GLU A 79 17.01 9.20 20.43
C GLU A 79 16.15 8.02 19.94
N LYS A 80 16.83 6.88 19.77
CA LYS A 80 16.32 5.50 19.53
C LYS A 80 16.14 5.08 18.07
N LYS A 81 17.24 4.57 17.49
CA LYS A 81 17.24 3.64 16.36
C LYS A 81 16.52 2.32 16.71
N ALA A 82 15.32 2.14 16.18
CA ALA A 82 14.74 0.84 15.86
C ALA A 82 13.67 1.06 14.77
N SER A 83 14.06 0.91 13.50
CA SER A 83 13.15 0.96 12.36
C SER A 83 12.16 -0.21 12.47
N ALA A 84 10.88 0.07 12.68
CA ALA A 84 9.86 -0.98 12.69
C ALA A 84 9.52 -1.34 11.23
N VAL A 85 10.08 -2.45 10.76
CA VAL A 85 9.76 -3.02 9.46
C VAL A 85 8.32 -3.56 9.49
N LEU A 86 7.40 -2.93 8.75
CA LEU A 86 6.05 -3.46 8.55
C LEU A 86 6.13 -4.68 7.64
N HIS A 87 5.62 -5.80 8.13
CA HIS A 87 5.47 -7.03 7.37
C HIS A 87 3.99 -7.44 7.33
N VAL A 88 3.60 -8.18 6.31
CA VAL A 88 2.27 -8.80 6.22
C VAL A 88 2.40 -10.30 6.39
N LEU A 89 1.80 -10.87 7.44
CA LEU A 89 1.69 -12.32 7.60
C LEU A 89 0.36 -12.82 7.01
N VAL A 90 0.45 -13.57 5.92
CA VAL A 90 -0.68 -14.14 5.18
C VAL A 90 -0.97 -15.54 5.67
N THR A 91 -2.13 -15.73 6.31
CA THR A 91 -2.63 -17.01 6.83
C THR A 91 -3.97 -17.44 6.22
N THR A 92 -4.47 -16.71 5.21
CA THR A 92 -5.75 -16.99 4.53
C THR A 92 -5.64 -16.80 3.03
N SER A 93 -6.45 -17.53 2.26
CA SER A 93 -6.51 -17.43 0.79
C SER A 93 -6.94 -16.04 0.33
N LYS A 94 -7.90 -15.40 1.02
CA LYS A 94 -8.31 -14.01 0.70
C LYS A 94 -7.15 -13.02 0.83
N ALA A 95 -6.43 -13.04 1.94
CA ALA A 95 -5.27 -12.18 2.14
C ALA A 95 -4.17 -12.49 1.12
N CYS A 96 -3.99 -13.77 0.76
CA CYS A 96 -3.05 -14.17 -0.29
C CYS A 96 -3.40 -13.55 -1.66
N ILE A 97 -4.67 -13.60 -2.08
CA ILE A 97 -5.13 -12.97 -3.33
C ILE A 97 -4.86 -11.45 -3.32
N GLU A 98 -5.15 -10.79 -2.20
CA GLU A 98 -4.91 -9.34 -2.05
C GLU A 98 -3.43 -8.99 -2.15
N GLN A 99 -2.56 -9.75 -1.48
CA GLN A 99 -1.11 -9.52 -1.54
C GLN A 99 -0.51 -9.88 -2.91
N CYS A 100 -0.95 -10.97 -3.54
CA CYS A 100 -0.48 -11.34 -4.88
C CYS A 100 -0.84 -10.28 -5.92
N LYS A 101 -2.02 -9.63 -5.81
CA LYS A 101 -2.39 -8.49 -6.68
C LYS A 101 -1.44 -7.30 -6.52
N LEU A 102 -1.05 -6.98 -5.29
CA LEU A 102 -0.09 -5.91 -5.01
C LEU A 102 1.32 -6.28 -5.49
N LEU A 103 1.77 -7.51 -5.23
CA LEU A 103 3.08 -7.99 -5.67
C LEU A 103 3.18 -8.02 -7.19
N SER A 104 2.09 -8.38 -7.89
CA SER A 104 2.03 -8.44 -9.36
C SER A 104 2.20 -7.10 -10.07
N THR A 105 2.13 -5.96 -9.37
CA THR A 105 2.42 -4.64 -9.95
C THR A 105 3.92 -4.37 -10.07
N ASN A 106 4.78 -5.23 -9.51
CA ASN A 106 6.22 -5.10 -9.53
C ASN A 106 6.82 -5.96 -10.65
N SER A 107 7.86 -5.43 -11.31
CA SER A 107 8.65 -6.18 -12.28
C SER A 107 9.69 -7.11 -11.64
N VAL A 108 9.93 -6.96 -10.33
CA VAL A 108 10.92 -7.73 -9.56
C VAL A 108 10.41 -8.02 -8.16
N ILE A 109 10.63 -9.24 -7.69
CA ILE A 109 10.37 -9.66 -6.30
C ILE A 109 11.56 -10.50 -5.78
N ALA A 110 11.95 -10.31 -4.53
CA ALA A 110 12.85 -11.21 -3.82
C ALA A 110 12.05 -12.31 -3.14
N VAL A 111 12.51 -13.56 -3.24
CA VAL A 111 11.83 -14.74 -2.73
C VAL A 111 12.80 -15.56 -1.89
N ASP A 112 12.32 -16.06 -0.77
CA ASP A 112 13.01 -17.05 0.06
C ASP A 112 11.96 -18.07 0.57
N CYS A 113 12.40 -19.26 1.00
CA CYS A 113 11.52 -20.26 1.60
C CYS A 113 12.09 -20.81 2.90
N GLU A 114 11.19 -21.15 3.82
CA GLU A 114 11.57 -21.78 5.09
C GLU A 114 10.74 -23.04 5.35
N GLY A 115 11.39 -24.05 5.91
CA GLY A 115 10.80 -25.38 6.06
C GLY A 115 11.62 -26.35 6.89
N VAL A 116 11.11 -27.56 7.03
CA VAL A 116 11.80 -28.69 7.66
C VAL A 116 12.36 -29.59 6.56
N HIS A 117 13.67 -29.81 6.54
CA HIS A 117 14.36 -30.50 5.44
C HIS A 117 13.97 -29.93 4.06
N LEU A 118 13.93 -28.60 3.96
CA LEU A 118 13.43 -27.87 2.79
C LEU A 118 14.02 -28.41 1.48
N GLY A 119 13.15 -28.72 0.52
CA GLY A 119 13.51 -29.21 -0.81
C GLY A 119 14.10 -30.62 -0.88
N GLN A 120 14.23 -31.32 0.25
CA GLN A 120 14.68 -32.72 0.29
C GLN A 120 13.49 -33.68 0.21
N PRO A 121 13.69 -34.95 -0.19
CA PRO A 121 12.64 -35.96 -0.16
C PRO A 121 11.99 -36.09 1.23
N GLY A 122 10.67 -35.97 1.30
CA GLY A 122 9.92 -35.98 2.56
C GLY A 122 10.02 -34.67 3.39
N GLY A 123 10.70 -33.65 2.85
CA GLY A 123 10.75 -32.31 3.43
C GLY A 123 9.41 -31.58 3.35
N LYS A 124 9.28 -30.50 4.13
CA LYS A 124 8.05 -29.73 4.25
C LYS A 124 8.34 -28.24 4.10
N LEU A 125 7.72 -27.61 3.09
CA LEU A 125 7.66 -26.16 2.97
C LEU A 125 6.69 -25.60 4.02
N CYS A 126 7.14 -24.63 4.81
CA CYS A 126 6.34 -24.08 5.90
C CYS A 126 5.99 -22.60 5.70
N LEU A 127 6.87 -21.84 5.06
CA LEU A 127 6.73 -20.39 4.87
C LEU A 127 7.39 -20.00 3.54
N VAL A 128 6.73 -19.13 2.79
CA VAL A 128 7.33 -18.45 1.63
C VAL A 128 7.44 -16.97 1.97
N GLN A 129 8.61 -16.38 1.79
CA GLN A 129 8.82 -14.95 2.01
C GLN A 129 8.95 -14.25 0.66
N ILE A 130 8.28 -13.12 0.49
CA ILE A 130 8.40 -12.30 -0.72
C ILE A 130 8.57 -10.84 -0.32
N ALA A 131 9.58 -10.17 -0.85
CA ALA A 131 9.73 -8.72 -0.73
C ALA A 131 9.72 -8.07 -2.11
N SER A 132 9.11 -6.89 -2.23
CA SER A 132 9.23 -6.07 -3.44
C SER A 132 9.55 -4.62 -3.08
N PRO A 133 10.13 -3.85 -4.02
CA PRO A 133 10.43 -2.43 -3.82
C PRO A 133 9.27 -1.58 -3.32
N ASN A 134 8.03 -1.92 -3.71
CA ASN A 134 6.83 -1.10 -3.47
C ASN A 134 5.85 -1.69 -2.44
N THR A 135 6.07 -2.90 -1.94
CA THR A 135 5.10 -3.57 -1.03
C THR A 135 5.68 -3.99 0.31
N GLY A 136 7.02 -3.97 0.46
CA GLY A 136 7.68 -4.48 1.66
C GLY A 136 7.63 -6.01 1.76
N PRO A 137 8.07 -6.59 2.89
CA PRO A 137 8.11 -8.04 3.09
C PRO A 137 6.71 -8.62 3.42
N VAL A 138 6.34 -9.68 2.71
CA VAL A 138 5.13 -10.48 2.90
C VAL A 138 5.52 -11.92 3.20
N LEU A 139 4.98 -12.48 4.27
CA LEU A 139 5.23 -13.85 4.73
C LEU A 139 3.97 -14.69 4.50
N PHE A 140 4.07 -15.72 3.66
CA PHE A 140 2.97 -16.61 3.31
C PHE A 140 3.06 -17.92 4.09
N ASP A 141 2.20 -18.08 5.09
CA ASP A 141 2.19 -19.25 5.97
C ASP A 141 1.46 -20.42 5.33
N VAL A 142 2.24 -21.27 4.63
CA VAL A 142 1.78 -22.45 3.91
C VAL A 142 1.10 -23.46 4.83
N LEU A 143 1.52 -23.56 6.09
CA LEU A 143 0.93 -24.52 7.03
C LEU A 143 -0.45 -24.08 7.51
N SER A 144 -0.64 -22.78 7.74
CA SER A 144 -1.93 -22.22 8.15
C SER A 144 -2.94 -22.22 7.01
N CYS A 145 -2.49 -22.11 5.75
CA CYS A 145 -3.37 -22.17 4.59
C CYS A 145 -2.62 -22.80 3.37
N PRO A 146 -2.75 -24.12 3.16
CA PRO A 146 -2.08 -24.78 2.02
C PRO A 146 -2.55 -24.28 0.64
N GLU A 147 -3.78 -23.77 0.54
CA GLU A 147 -4.37 -23.22 -0.69
C GLU A 147 -3.56 -22.04 -1.26
N ILE A 148 -2.76 -21.36 -0.44
CA ILE A 148 -1.88 -20.26 -0.86
C ILE A 148 -0.93 -20.72 -1.98
N MET A 149 -0.50 -21.98 -1.99
CA MET A 149 0.40 -22.50 -3.02
C MET A 149 -0.19 -22.40 -4.43
N GLY A 150 -1.48 -22.69 -4.59
CA GLY A 150 -2.16 -22.53 -5.88
C GLY A 150 -2.23 -21.08 -6.34
N ILE A 151 -2.40 -20.14 -5.40
CA ILE A 151 -2.47 -18.70 -5.68
C ILE A 151 -1.08 -18.13 -5.99
N LEU A 152 -0.04 -18.58 -5.30
CA LEU A 152 1.34 -18.16 -5.52
C LEU A 152 1.89 -18.62 -6.87
N LYS A 153 1.36 -19.71 -7.43
CA LYS A 153 1.78 -20.25 -8.73
C LYS A 153 1.74 -19.17 -9.82
N ASP A 154 0.62 -18.47 -9.96
CA ASP A 154 0.46 -17.42 -10.97
C ASP A 154 1.48 -16.29 -10.82
N LEU A 155 1.87 -15.94 -9.59
CA LEU A 155 2.86 -14.91 -9.30
C LEU A 155 4.29 -15.40 -9.59
N LEU A 156 4.62 -16.60 -9.11
CA LEU A 156 5.97 -17.18 -9.16
C LEU A 156 6.35 -17.72 -10.54
N GLU A 157 5.37 -18.02 -11.39
CA GLU A 157 5.55 -18.41 -12.79
C GLU A 157 5.36 -17.25 -13.78
N ASN A 158 4.98 -16.06 -13.28
CA ASN A 158 4.71 -14.92 -14.14
C ASN A 158 5.96 -14.51 -14.93
N PRO A 159 5.95 -14.58 -16.27
CA PRO A 159 7.13 -14.26 -17.09
C PRO A 159 7.53 -12.78 -17.00
N ARG A 160 6.61 -11.89 -16.60
CA ARG A 160 6.86 -10.44 -16.49
C ARG A 160 7.51 -10.02 -15.18
N ILE A 161 7.68 -10.94 -14.24
CA ILE A 161 8.20 -10.65 -12.90
C ILE A 161 9.48 -11.46 -12.71
N LEU A 162 10.61 -10.79 -12.52
CA LEU A 162 11.87 -11.45 -12.19
C LEU A 162 11.88 -11.84 -10.71
N LYS A 163 12.14 -13.12 -10.43
CA LYS A 163 12.28 -13.64 -9.06
C LYS A 163 13.75 -13.64 -8.66
N ILE A 164 14.10 -12.88 -7.64
CA ILE A 164 15.44 -12.81 -7.06
C ILE A 164 15.52 -13.82 -5.92
N LEU A 165 16.51 -14.71 -5.97
CA LEU A 165 16.78 -15.70 -4.93
C LEU A 165 18.26 -15.72 -4.57
N HIS A 166 18.62 -16.40 -3.49
CA HIS A 166 20.01 -16.73 -3.17
C HIS A 166 20.16 -18.23 -3.01
N ASP A 167 20.91 -18.87 -3.89
CA ASP A 167 21.01 -20.33 -3.94
C ASP A 167 19.64 -21.03 -4.10
N CYS A 168 18.95 -20.69 -5.19
CA CYS A 168 17.55 -21.01 -5.47
C CYS A 168 17.16 -22.51 -5.51
N ARG A 169 18.11 -23.45 -5.40
CA ARG A 169 17.90 -24.87 -5.70
C ARG A 169 16.93 -25.53 -4.73
N MET A 170 17.13 -25.34 -3.43
CA MET A 170 16.29 -25.98 -2.41
C MET A 170 14.91 -25.34 -2.34
N ASP A 171 14.81 -24.03 -2.57
CA ASP A 171 13.54 -23.31 -2.68
C ASP A 171 12.73 -23.81 -3.88
N ALA A 172 13.36 -23.91 -5.05
CA ALA A 172 12.73 -24.42 -6.26
C ALA A 172 12.21 -25.86 -6.08
N ALA A 173 13.01 -26.75 -5.51
CA ALA A 173 12.59 -28.12 -5.21
C ALA A 173 11.40 -28.16 -4.22
N ALA A 174 11.41 -27.29 -3.19
CA ALA A 174 10.32 -27.21 -2.23
C ALA A 174 9.03 -26.66 -2.84
N LEU A 175 9.11 -25.60 -3.63
CA LEU A 175 8.00 -24.98 -4.35
C LEU A 175 7.38 -25.95 -5.36
N PHE A 176 8.20 -26.69 -6.09
CA PHE A 176 7.75 -27.71 -7.03
C PHE A 176 7.06 -28.87 -6.32
N THR A 177 7.69 -29.45 -5.29
CA THR A 177 7.13 -30.59 -4.55
C THR A 177 5.81 -30.24 -3.87
N THR A 178 5.69 -29.02 -3.34
CA THR A 178 4.52 -28.61 -2.53
C THR A 178 3.37 -28.08 -3.38
N GLY A 179 3.67 -27.32 -4.45
CA GLY A 179 2.67 -26.58 -5.22
C GLY A 179 2.72 -26.81 -6.73
N ASN A 180 3.58 -27.70 -7.22
CA ASN A 180 3.88 -27.87 -8.64
C ASN A 180 4.23 -26.53 -9.31
N ILE A 181 5.01 -25.69 -8.60
CA ILE A 181 5.42 -24.37 -9.06
C ILE A 181 6.80 -24.47 -9.74
N GLU A 182 6.86 -24.09 -11.01
CA GLU A 182 8.07 -24.00 -11.80
C GLU A 182 8.58 -22.56 -11.84
N LEU A 183 9.38 -22.21 -10.85
CA LEU A 183 9.86 -20.85 -10.64
C LEU A 183 10.55 -20.27 -11.89
N SER A 184 9.98 -19.22 -12.48
CA SER A 184 10.49 -18.64 -13.73
C SER A 184 9.90 -17.25 -14.00
N PRO A 185 10.70 -16.25 -14.44
CA PRO A 185 12.15 -16.25 -14.60
C PRO A 185 12.90 -15.95 -13.27
N VAL A 186 14.10 -16.51 -13.11
CA VAL A 186 14.90 -16.38 -11.86
C VAL A 186 16.26 -15.70 -12.08
N LEU A 187 16.66 -14.87 -11.13
CA LEU A 187 18.04 -14.44 -10.92
C LEU A 187 18.53 -14.88 -9.54
N ASP A 188 19.54 -15.75 -9.51
CA ASP A 188 20.21 -16.22 -8.30
C ASP A 188 21.40 -15.29 -8.00
N THR A 189 21.31 -14.56 -6.88
CA THR A 189 22.35 -13.62 -6.46
C THR A 189 23.70 -14.28 -6.19
N GLN A 190 23.73 -15.57 -5.83
CA GLN A 190 24.97 -16.31 -5.67
C GLN A 190 25.68 -16.48 -7.02
N THR A 191 24.92 -16.84 -8.06
CA THR A 191 25.42 -16.92 -9.45
C THR A 191 25.85 -15.55 -9.96
N ALA A 192 25.01 -14.53 -9.75
CA ALA A 192 25.29 -13.17 -10.19
C ALA A 192 26.61 -12.66 -9.59
N PHE A 193 26.80 -12.82 -8.27
CA PHE A 193 28.04 -12.44 -7.59
C PHE A 193 29.26 -13.18 -8.14
N THR A 194 29.14 -14.50 -8.39
CA THR A 194 30.21 -15.29 -8.99
C THR A 194 30.62 -14.78 -10.36
N ILE A 195 29.66 -14.39 -11.21
CA ILE A 195 29.94 -13.88 -12.55
C ILE A 195 30.58 -12.49 -12.48
N ILE A 196 29.96 -11.55 -11.76
CA ILE A 196 30.41 -10.15 -11.65
C ILE A 196 31.85 -10.07 -11.10
N HIS A 197 32.16 -10.87 -10.07
CA HIS A 197 33.45 -10.81 -9.37
C HIS A 197 34.41 -11.94 -9.73
N ASN A 198 34.06 -12.82 -10.68
CA ASN A 198 34.80 -14.05 -10.97
C ASN A 198 35.09 -14.88 -9.71
N TYR A 199 34.10 -14.95 -8.80
CA TYR A 199 34.25 -15.53 -7.47
C TYR A 199 34.10 -17.05 -7.53
N ARG A 200 35.18 -17.79 -7.29
CA ARG A 200 35.25 -19.25 -7.49
C ARG A 200 34.67 -20.10 -6.37
N GLN A 201 34.41 -19.51 -5.21
CA GLN A 201 33.85 -20.23 -4.05
C GLN A 201 32.35 -19.95 -3.93
N GLN A 202 31.61 -20.86 -3.31
CA GLN A 202 30.23 -20.56 -2.94
C GLN A 202 30.22 -19.45 -1.88
N ILE A 203 29.37 -18.46 -2.08
CA ILE A 203 29.17 -17.36 -1.14
C ILE A 203 27.81 -17.54 -0.46
N SER A 204 27.77 -17.37 0.86
CA SER A 204 26.51 -17.35 1.61
C SER A 204 25.83 -15.99 1.47
N LEU A 205 24.52 -15.91 1.67
CA LEU A 205 23.79 -14.62 1.66
C LEU A 205 24.40 -13.63 2.66
N LYS A 206 24.79 -14.12 3.85
CA LYS A 206 25.46 -13.32 4.87
C LYS A 206 26.74 -12.67 4.35
N ASP A 207 27.60 -13.45 3.71
CA ASP A 207 28.89 -12.97 3.23
C ASP A 207 28.73 -12.09 1.98
N LEU A 208 27.74 -12.40 1.14
CA LEU A 208 27.38 -11.60 -0.03
C LEU A 208 26.93 -10.21 0.40
N VAL A 209 25.96 -10.12 1.31
CA VAL A 209 25.46 -8.84 1.85
C VAL A 209 26.62 -8.05 2.46
N LYS A 210 27.45 -8.69 3.29
CA LYS A 210 28.61 -8.04 3.90
C LYS A 210 29.59 -7.48 2.86
N LYS A 211 29.86 -8.21 1.78
CA LYS A 211 30.77 -7.75 0.72
C LYS A 211 30.18 -6.66 -0.16
N VAL A 212 28.88 -6.74 -0.45
CA VAL A 212 28.21 -5.87 -1.42
C VAL A 212 27.80 -4.53 -0.81
N ASN A 213 27.34 -4.50 0.45
CA ASN A 213 26.81 -3.28 1.08
C ASN A 213 27.24 -3.07 2.54
N ASN A 214 28.17 -3.88 3.05
CA ASN A 214 28.69 -3.82 4.42
C ASN A 214 27.59 -3.90 5.51
N ARG A 215 26.45 -4.53 5.20
CA ARG A 215 25.44 -4.87 6.20
C ARG A 215 25.66 -6.27 6.77
N GLU A 216 25.05 -6.52 7.91
CA GLU A 216 25.02 -7.84 8.53
C GLU A 216 23.58 -8.24 8.80
N HIS A 217 23.27 -9.52 8.63
CA HIS A 217 21.96 -10.04 8.93
C HIS A 217 21.71 -10.02 10.46
N PRO A 218 20.76 -9.22 10.96
CA PRO A 218 20.64 -8.90 12.38
C PRO A 218 20.36 -10.14 13.24
N GLU A 219 19.60 -11.10 12.70
CA GLU A 219 19.16 -12.29 13.44
C GLU A 219 19.97 -13.57 13.12
N LYS A 220 21.04 -13.51 12.32
CA LYS A 220 21.73 -14.74 11.82
C LYS A 220 22.43 -15.52 12.93
N ALA A 221 22.94 -14.80 13.93
CA ALA A 221 23.55 -15.40 15.12
C ALA A 221 22.53 -16.15 15.98
N LYS A 222 21.26 -15.73 15.92
CA LYS A 222 20.13 -16.31 16.66
C LYS A 222 19.18 -17.09 15.74
N ALA A 223 19.69 -17.54 14.59
CA ALA A 223 18.88 -18.21 13.56
C ALA A 223 18.10 -19.36 14.20
N PRO A 224 16.76 -19.28 14.25
CA PRO A 224 15.98 -20.08 15.18
C PRO A 224 15.95 -21.57 14.84
N HIS A 225 16.16 -21.93 13.57
CA HIS A 225 16.26 -23.31 13.10
C HIS A 225 17.53 -24.04 13.57
N LYS A 226 18.59 -23.31 13.98
CA LYS A 226 19.83 -23.94 14.47
C LYS A 226 19.65 -24.67 15.80
N ALA A 227 18.77 -24.16 16.65
CA ALA A 227 18.46 -24.76 17.95
C ALA A 227 17.38 -25.85 17.85
N ASN A 228 16.52 -25.78 16.83
CA ASN A 228 15.45 -26.75 16.61
C ASN A 228 15.21 -26.93 15.10
N PRO A 229 15.62 -28.07 14.51
CA PRO A 229 15.39 -28.37 13.09
C PRO A 229 13.91 -28.34 12.67
N ASN A 230 12.99 -28.54 13.61
CA ASN A 230 11.54 -28.49 13.39
C ASN A 230 10.92 -27.10 13.63
N PHE A 231 11.74 -26.08 13.88
CA PHE A 231 11.30 -24.74 14.28
C PHE A 231 10.19 -24.18 13.35
N TRP A 232 10.37 -24.28 12.03
CA TRP A 232 9.43 -23.74 11.06
C TRP A 232 8.09 -24.46 10.99
N ASN A 233 7.95 -25.63 11.62
CA ASN A 233 6.69 -26.35 11.73
C ASN A 233 5.84 -25.88 12.93
N ILE A 234 6.40 -25.05 13.83
CA ILE A 234 5.71 -24.57 15.03
C ILE A 234 4.77 -23.41 14.69
N ARG A 235 3.55 -23.43 15.24
CA ARG A 235 2.56 -22.34 15.11
C ARG A 235 2.03 -21.90 16.48
N PRO A 236 1.74 -20.58 16.68
CA PRO A 236 1.99 -19.48 15.74
C PRO A 236 3.49 -19.25 15.50
N ILE A 237 3.86 -18.65 14.36
CA ILE A 237 5.27 -18.34 14.06
C ILE A 237 5.77 -17.34 15.10
N SER A 238 6.89 -17.66 15.75
CA SER A 238 7.45 -16.77 16.77
C SER A 238 7.94 -15.44 16.18
N GLU A 239 7.96 -14.39 16.98
CA GLU A 239 8.44 -13.06 16.58
C GLU A 239 9.88 -13.10 16.04
N ASN A 240 10.75 -13.92 16.63
CA ASN A 240 12.13 -14.10 16.14
C ASN A 240 12.16 -14.78 14.77
N GLY A 241 11.26 -15.75 14.51
CA GLY A 241 11.12 -16.38 13.21
C GLY A 241 10.65 -15.39 12.14
N ILE A 242 9.68 -14.55 12.49
CA ILE A 242 9.18 -13.47 11.62
C ILE A 242 10.31 -12.48 11.29
N LYS A 243 11.02 -11.96 12.29
CA LYS A 243 12.15 -11.02 12.09
C LYS A 243 13.26 -11.62 11.24
N TYR A 244 13.58 -12.89 11.45
CA TYR A 244 14.57 -13.62 10.66
C TYR A 244 14.12 -13.73 9.19
N ALA A 245 12.90 -14.22 8.95
CA ALA A 245 12.33 -14.42 7.62
C ALA A 245 12.24 -13.11 6.81
N ILE A 246 11.90 -12.00 7.47
CA ILE A 246 11.88 -10.67 6.85
C ILE A 246 13.28 -10.23 6.42
N ALA A 247 14.26 -10.37 7.32
CA ALA A 247 15.61 -9.91 7.07
C ALA A 247 16.28 -10.63 5.89
N ASP A 248 16.03 -11.92 5.69
CA ASP A 248 16.60 -12.66 4.56
C ASP A 248 16.12 -12.09 3.20
N VAL A 249 14.82 -11.81 3.01
CA VAL A 249 14.32 -11.23 1.74
C VAL A 249 14.61 -9.74 1.56
N GLU A 250 14.67 -8.94 2.64
CA GLU A 250 15.03 -7.53 2.54
C GLU A 250 16.50 -7.36 2.14
N LEU A 251 17.41 -8.07 2.82
CA LEU A 251 18.84 -8.01 2.52
C LEU A 251 19.13 -8.59 1.14
N LEU A 252 18.38 -9.62 0.73
CA LEU A 252 18.44 -10.17 -0.61
C LEU A 252 18.06 -9.13 -1.66
N LEU A 253 16.93 -8.44 -1.48
CA LEU A 253 16.47 -7.41 -2.39
C LEU A 253 17.49 -6.28 -2.49
N GLU A 254 17.97 -5.75 -1.37
CA GLU A 254 18.99 -4.70 -1.33
C GLU A 254 20.29 -5.09 -2.05
N ALA A 255 20.81 -6.28 -1.74
CA ALA A 255 22.05 -6.76 -2.35
C ALA A 255 21.89 -7.00 -3.85
N SER A 256 20.72 -7.50 -4.29
CA SER A 256 20.43 -7.72 -5.69
C SER A 256 20.40 -6.43 -6.50
N CYS A 257 19.88 -5.34 -5.94
CA CYS A 257 19.86 -4.03 -6.58
C CYS A 257 21.28 -3.48 -6.80
N ILE A 258 22.19 -3.74 -5.87
CA ILE A 258 23.60 -3.35 -6.03
C ILE A 258 24.28 -4.22 -7.07
N LEU A 259 24.07 -5.54 -7.05
CA LEU A 259 24.61 -6.44 -8.07
C LEU A 259 24.12 -6.09 -9.47
N ALA A 260 22.84 -5.70 -9.62
CA ALA A 260 22.28 -5.25 -10.88
C ALA A 260 23.08 -4.07 -11.47
N SER A 261 23.56 -3.15 -10.62
CA SER A 261 24.38 -2.01 -11.04
C SER A 261 25.84 -2.34 -11.35
N GLN A 262 26.31 -3.55 -11.02
CA GLN A 262 27.71 -3.97 -11.19
C GLN A 262 27.94 -4.83 -12.43
N PHE A 263 26.88 -5.34 -13.08
CA PHE A 263 26.99 -5.99 -14.38
C PHE A 263 27.58 -5.03 -15.42
N LYS A 264 28.51 -5.52 -16.23
CA LYS A 264 29.22 -4.73 -17.24
C LYS A 264 28.50 -4.69 -18.58
N SER A 265 27.62 -5.66 -18.85
CA SER A 265 26.86 -5.76 -20.10
C SER A 265 25.56 -6.54 -19.91
N GLU A 266 24.62 -6.37 -20.85
CA GLU A 266 23.40 -7.18 -20.91
C GLU A 266 23.70 -8.68 -21.12
N GLU A 267 24.79 -9.02 -21.83
CA GLU A 267 25.22 -10.40 -22.01
C GLU A 267 25.60 -11.07 -20.67
N GLU A 268 26.25 -10.32 -19.78
CA GLU A 268 26.61 -10.80 -18.44
C GLU A 268 25.35 -11.05 -17.59
N GLN A 269 24.35 -10.17 -17.69
CA GLN A 269 23.05 -10.31 -17.03
C GLN A 269 22.28 -11.54 -17.56
N GLN A 270 22.20 -11.68 -18.88
CA GLN A 270 21.54 -12.81 -19.54
C GLN A 270 22.21 -14.13 -19.16
N ARG A 271 23.54 -14.16 -19.11
CA ARG A 271 24.29 -15.34 -18.67
C ARG A 271 23.99 -15.69 -17.21
N ALA A 272 23.96 -14.70 -16.32
CA ALA A 272 23.62 -14.92 -14.92
C ALA A 272 22.20 -15.48 -14.76
N GLN A 273 21.23 -14.92 -15.48
CA GLN A 273 19.86 -15.39 -15.47
C GLN A 273 19.73 -16.79 -16.06
N ALA A 274 20.38 -17.09 -17.18
CA ALA A 274 20.35 -18.41 -17.81
C ALA A 274 20.89 -19.50 -16.87
N ILE A 275 22.01 -19.23 -16.18
CA ILE A 275 22.57 -20.17 -15.18
C ILE A 275 21.64 -20.29 -13.97
N SER A 276 20.99 -19.19 -13.57
CA SER A 276 20.00 -19.21 -12.47
C SER A 276 18.79 -20.07 -12.82
N GLN A 277 18.26 -19.95 -14.04
CA GLN A 277 17.16 -20.77 -14.51
C GLN A 277 17.57 -22.24 -14.66
N ALA A 278 18.78 -22.52 -15.15
CA ALA A 278 19.31 -23.88 -15.21
C ALA A 278 19.39 -24.53 -13.82
N ARG A 279 19.82 -23.79 -12.78
CA ARG A 279 19.82 -24.29 -11.40
C ARG A 279 18.43 -24.67 -10.89
N VAL A 280 17.40 -23.91 -11.25
CA VAL A 280 16.00 -24.26 -10.93
C VAL A 280 15.61 -25.55 -11.63
N LEU A 281 15.84 -25.65 -12.94
CA LEU A 281 15.49 -26.81 -13.74
C LEU A 281 16.22 -28.08 -13.28
N ASP A 282 17.51 -27.97 -12.94
CA ASP A 282 18.31 -29.07 -12.41
C ASP A 282 17.78 -29.55 -11.05
N ALA A 283 17.34 -28.62 -10.19
CA ALA A 283 16.80 -28.96 -8.87
C ALA A 283 15.45 -29.68 -8.94
N ILE A 284 14.59 -29.31 -9.90
CA ILE A 284 13.27 -29.93 -10.08
C ILE A 284 13.30 -31.11 -11.07
N GLY A 285 14.34 -31.24 -11.89
CA GLY A 285 14.47 -32.27 -12.92
C GLY A 285 14.25 -33.70 -12.39
N PRO A 286 14.89 -34.11 -11.27
CA PRO A 286 14.63 -35.40 -10.65
C PRO A 286 13.19 -35.59 -10.14
N LEU A 287 12.45 -34.50 -9.92
CA LEU A 287 11.07 -34.49 -9.41
C LEU A 287 10.03 -34.47 -10.53
N ARG A 288 10.42 -34.04 -11.75
CA ARG A 288 9.55 -34.04 -12.93
C ARG A 288 9.38 -35.46 -13.47
N SER A 289 8.18 -36.03 -13.31
CA SER A 289 7.77 -37.20 -14.09
C SER A 289 7.49 -36.78 -15.54
N SER A 290 8.50 -36.91 -16.41
CA SER A 290 8.47 -36.77 -17.88
C SER A 290 7.21 -36.10 -18.50
N GLN A 291 7.29 -34.80 -18.81
CA GLN A 291 6.83 -34.18 -20.07
C GLN A 291 6.88 -32.64 -19.98
N GLY A 292 7.28 -31.98 -21.07
CA GLY A 292 6.97 -30.56 -21.34
C GLY A 292 8.18 -29.71 -21.74
N ASP A 293 8.35 -29.51 -23.05
CA ASP A 293 9.23 -28.50 -23.65
C ASP A 293 8.69 -27.08 -23.40
N SER A 294 9.61 -26.12 -23.20
CA SER A 294 9.38 -24.68 -23.17
C SER A 294 9.78 -24.04 -24.52
N ASN A 295 9.26 -22.90 -24.96
CA ASN A 295 9.59 -21.56 -24.47
C ASN A 295 8.75 -20.48 -25.17
N GLU A 296 8.36 -19.44 -24.43
CA GLU A 296 8.26 -18.07 -24.95
C GLU A 296 9.36 -17.22 -24.30
N SER A 297 10.03 -16.37 -25.08
CA SER A 297 11.18 -15.58 -24.64
C SER A 297 10.76 -14.28 -23.92
N PHE A 298 11.21 -14.12 -22.68
CA PHE A 298 11.16 -12.85 -21.93
C PHE A 298 12.42 -12.03 -22.19
N THR A 299 12.30 -10.71 -22.33
CA THR A 299 13.43 -9.77 -22.48
C THR A 299 13.82 -9.18 -21.11
N PRO A 300 15.00 -9.52 -20.55
CA PRO A 300 15.35 -9.21 -19.14
C PRO A 300 15.60 -7.73 -18.82
N SER A 301 15.89 -6.90 -19.84
CA SER A 301 16.46 -5.54 -19.68
C SER A 301 15.62 -4.61 -18.78
N ALA A 302 14.29 -4.60 -18.94
CA ALA A 302 13.40 -3.74 -18.15
C ALA A 302 13.37 -4.08 -16.64
N ALA A 303 13.59 -5.34 -16.25
CA ALA A 303 13.62 -5.72 -14.85
C ALA A 303 14.91 -5.22 -14.17
N PHE A 304 16.06 -5.37 -14.84
CA PHE A 304 17.35 -4.87 -14.35
C PHE A 304 17.39 -3.35 -14.25
N GLU A 305 16.82 -2.62 -15.22
CA GLU A 305 16.69 -1.16 -15.15
C GLU A 305 15.91 -0.70 -13.90
N ASN A 306 14.80 -1.38 -13.58
CA ASN A 306 14.01 -1.09 -12.39
C ASN A 306 14.80 -1.35 -11.09
N MET A 307 15.62 -2.42 -11.05
CA MET A 307 16.50 -2.71 -9.90
C MET A 307 17.58 -1.63 -9.71
N ILE A 308 18.18 -1.16 -10.80
CA ILE A 308 19.20 -0.10 -10.77
C ILE A 308 18.58 1.23 -10.31
N GLN A 309 17.38 1.56 -10.79
CA GLN A 309 16.64 2.74 -10.33
C GLN A 309 16.30 2.69 -8.84
N TYR A 310 16.03 1.49 -8.31
CA TYR A 310 15.84 1.31 -6.86
C TYR A 310 17.13 1.56 -6.08
N ASN A 311 18.29 1.05 -6.55
CA ASN A 311 19.58 1.28 -5.88
C ASN A 311 19.98 2.77 -5.84
N ASN A 312 19.75 3.50 -6.94
CA ASN A 312 20.01 4.94 -7.01
C ASN A 312 19.10 5.77 -6.08
N LYS A 313 18.04 5.19 -5.53
CA LYS A 313 17.17 5.77 -4.50
C LYS A 313 17.46 5.24 -3.09
N ALA A 314 18.14 4.09 -2.95
CA ALA A 314 18.36 3.40 -1.68
C ALA A 314 19.42 4.06 -0.76
N THR A 315 20.18 5.04 -1.24
CA THR A 315 21.12 5.82 -0.40
C THR A 315 20.46 6.93 0.43
N GLN A 316 19.16 7.20 0.26
CA GLN A 316 18.38 8.02 1.19
C GLN A 316 16.95 7.50 1.32
N GLU A 317 16.63 6.97 2.50
CA GLU A 317 15.28 6.65 2.99
C GLU A 317 14.52 5.55 2.24
N ILE A 318 14.00 4.60 3.01
CA ILE A 318 12.97 3.64 2.56
C ILE A 318 11.79 4.49 2.09
N ARG A 319 11.66 4.73 0.78
CA ARG A 319 10.48 5.38 0.22
C ARG A 319 9.33 4.41 0.28
N PHE A 320 8.46 4.61 1.26
CA PHE A 320 7.09 4.11 1.21
C PHE A 320 6.46 4.56 -0.10
N SER A 321 6.12 3.62 -0.99
CA SER A 321 5.45 3.98 -2.23
C SER A 321 4.03 4.41 -1.89
N VAL A 322 3.78 5.71 -1.95
CA VAL A 322 2.44 6.26 -1.85
C VAL A 322 1.65 5.78 -3.07
N TYR A 323 0.59 5.01 -2.83
CA TYR A 323 -0.26 4.47 -3.89
C TYR A 323 -1.63 5.15 -3.87
N LYS A 324 -2.18 5.44 -5.06
CA LYS A 324 -3.47 6.08 -5.26
C LYS A 324 -4.44 5.11 -5.95
N GLU A 325 -5.59 4.84 -5.32
CA GLU A 325 -6.72 4.11 -5.91
C GLU A 325 -7.91 5.06 -6.06
N THR A 326 -8.45 5.18 -7.26
CA THR A 326 -9.55 6.10 -7.60
C THR A 326 -10.88 5.38 -7.75
N GLN A 327 -10.89 4.07 -8.05
CA GLN A 327 -12.09 3.32 -8.46
C GLN A 327 -12.92 4.04 -9.56
N PHE A 328 -12.27 4.80 -10.45
CA PHE A 328 -12.95 5.68 -11.41
C PHE A 328 -13.98 4.95 -12.29
N HIS A 329 -13.73 3.69 -12.64
CA HIS A 329 -14.67 2.82 -13.35
C HIS A 329 -16.05 2.68 -12.64
N VAL A 330 -16.11 2.79 -11.31
CA VAL A 330 -17.37 2.75 -10.53
C VAL A 330 -18.20 4.02 -10.76
N ILE A 331 -17.55 5.18 -10.90
CA ILE A 331 -18.23 6.43 -11.28
C ILE A 331 -18.86 6.26 -12.66
N LEU A 332 -18.09 5.81 -13.64
CA LEU A 332 -18.57 5.64 -15.01
C LEU A 332 -19.73 4.64 -15.08
N ALA A 333 -19.60 3.49 -14.40
CA ALA A 333 -20.65 2.46 -14.36
C ALA A 333 -21.91 2.88 -13.58
N SER A 334 -21.84 3.94 -12.77
CA SER A 334 -22.99 4.48 -12.05
C SER A 334 -23.83 5.47 -12.87
N LEU A 335 -23.29 5.94 -13.99
CA LEU A 335 -23.91 6.93 -14.86
C LEU A 335 -24.48 6.26 -16.12
N PRO A 336 -25.49 6.86 -16.77
CA PRO A 336 -25.88 6.48 -18.12
C PRO A 336 -24.68 6.48 -19.08
N GLU A 337 -24.62 5.49 -19.98
CA GLU A 337 -23.48 5.26 -20.88
C GLU A 337 -23.06 6.52 -21.65
N TYR A 338 -24.03 7.30 -22.13
CA TYR A 338 -23.74 8.52 -22.88
C TYR A 338 -23.09 9.62 -22.00
N ILE A 339 -23.46 9.73 -20.72
CA ILE A 339 -22.82 10.66 -19.77
C ILE A 339 -21.41 10.16 -19.42
N ALA A 340 -21.25 8.85 -19.22
CA ALA A 340 -19.95 8.24 -18.95
C ALA A 340 -18.96 8.44 -20.11
N SER A 341 -19.40 8.19 -21.35
CA SER A 341 -18.61 8.43 -22.56
C SER A 341 -18.25 9.90 -22.74
N MET A 342 -19.19 10.82 -22.47
CA MET A 342 -18.94 12.25 -22.50
C MET A 342 -17.84 12.67 -21.50
N ILE A 343 -17.84 12.11 -20.29
CA ILE A 343 -16.79 12.41 -19.30
C ILE A 343 -15.42 12.01 -19.83
N ILE A 344 -15.30 10.84 -20.46
CA ILE A 344 -14.04 10.35 -21.04
C ILE A 344 -13.59 11.26 -22.19
N GLU A 345 -14.51 11.67 -23.05
CA GLU A 345 -14.24 12.49 -24.22
C GLU A 345 -13.80 13.92 -23.85
N TYR A 346 -14.58 14.61 -23.02
CA TYR A 346 -14.34 16.02 -22.68
C TYR A 346 -13.33 16.19 -21.54
N LEU A 347 -13.05 15.13 -20.79
CA LEU A 347 -12.04 15.13 -19.73
C LEU A 347 -11.23 13.82 -19.73
N PRO A 348 -10.28 13.64 -20.68
CA PRO A 348 -9.45 12.44 -20.73
C PRO A 348 -8.63 12.18 -19.45
N THR A 349 -8.34 13.24 -18.68
CA THR A 349 -7.66 13.17 -17.38
C THR A 349 -8.63 13.08 -16.20
N ALA A 350 -9.87 12.64 -16.41
CA ALA A 350 -10.91 12.61 -15.38
C ALA A 350 -10.52 11.74 -14.18
N GLU A 351 -9.89 10.59 -14.41
CA GLU A 351 -9.44 9.71 -13.33
C GLU A 351 -8.54 10.43 -12.31
N ASP A 352 -7.70 11.35 -12.78
CA ASP A 352 -6.82 12.11 -11.90
C ASP A 352 -7.43 13.40 -11.40
N SER A 353 -8.17 14.11 -12.26
CA SER A 353 -8.57 15.50 -12.04
C SER A 353 -10.02 15.69 -11.59
N LEU A 354 -10.92 14.72 -11.80
CA LEU A 354 -12.35 14.87 -11.48
C LEU A 354 -12.60 14.86 -9.96
N ILE A 355 -13.38 15.82 -9.46
CA ILE A 355 -13.85 15.85 -8.07
C ILE A 355 -15.32 15.52 -8.01
N ASP A 356 -16.16 16.28 -8.72
CA ASP A 356 -17.61 16.14 -8.69
C ASP A 356 -18.18 16.07 -10.11
N VAL A 357 -19.19 15.22 -10.30
CA VAL A 357 -20.12 15.27 -11.42
C VAL A 357 -21.43 15.81 -10.89
N VAL A 358 -21.86 16.97 -11.37
CA VAL A 358 -23.09 17.65 -10.96
C VAL A 358 -24.16 17.40 -12.01
N LEU A 359 -25.29 16.85 -11.56
CA LEU A 359 -26.44 16.48 -12.36
C LEU A 359 -27.67 17.21 -11.80
N ASP A 360 -27.98 18.39 -12.33
CA ASP A 360 -29.18 19.13 -11.93
C ASP A 360 -30.24 18.97 -13.02
N LEU A 361 -31.45 18.59 -12.65
CA LEU A 361 -32.53 18.30 -13.60
C LEU A 361 -32.77 19.51 -14.53
N HIS A 362 -32.88 19.24 -15.83
CA HIS A 362 -33.01 20.24 -16.90
C HIS A 362 -31.83 21.21 -17.04
N ARG A 363 -30.65 20.87 -16.50
CA ARG A 363 -29.42 21.64 -16.71
C ARG A 363 -28.35 20.78 -17.40
N PRO A 364 -27.37 21.42 -18.06
CA PRO A 364 -26.18 20.73 -18.55
C PRO A 364 -25.41 20.03 -17.43
N VAL A 365 -24.80 18.88 -17.74
CA VAL A 365 -23.85 18.21 -16.83
C VAL A 365 -22.66 19.12 -16.57
N ARG A 366 -22.24 19.21 -15.30
CA ARG A 366 -21.05 19.98 -14.91
C ARG A 366 -20.03 19.10 -14.20
N LEU A 367 -18.78 19.17 -14.66
CA LEU A 367 -17.64 18.44 -14.11
C LEU A 367 -16.76 19.40 -13.32
N ILE A 368 -16.58 19.15 -12.04
CA ILE A 368 -15.71 19.96 -11.16
C ILE A 368 -14.34 19.30 -11.11
N ARG A 369 -13.29 20.06 -11.42
CA ARG A 369 -11.91 19.58 -11.46
C ARG A 369 -11.12 19.98 -10.21
N ALA A 370 -10.04 19.25 -9.96
CA ALA A 370 -9.16 19.45 -8.81
C ALA A 370 -8.41 20.78 -8.81
N ASN A 371 -8.29 21.45 -9.96
CA ASN A 371 -7.75 22.80 -10.03
C ASN A 371 -8.78 23.90 -9.70
N GLY A 372 -10.04 23.53 -9.39
CA GLY A 372 -11.13 24.47 -9.11
C GLY A 372 -11.93 24.90 -10.32
N HIS A 373 -11.51 24.54 -11.53
CA HIS A 373 -12.24 24.88 -12.73
C HIS A 373 -13.43 23.92 -12.91
N SER A 374 -14.57 24.44 -13.33
CA SER A 374 -15.71 23.64 -13.77
C SER A 374 -15.76 23.60 -15.29
N LEU A 375 -16.01 22.42 -15.84
CA LEU A 375 -16.37 22.23 -17.24
C LEU A 375 -17.87 21.94 -17.32
N THR A 376 -18.61 22.74 -18.08
CA THR A 376 -20.02 22.48 -18.41
C THR A 376 -20.10 21.88 -19.80
N VAL A 377 -20.89 20.82 -19.98
CA VAL A 377 -21.10 20.20 -21.29
C VAL A 377 -22.51 20.50 -21.76
N ASP A 378 -22.64 21.61 -22.50
CA ASP A 378 -23.92 22.25 -22.83
C ASP A 378 -24.87 21.33 -23.61
N ASP A 379 -24.33 20.44 -24.44
CA ASP A 379 -25.12 19.50 -25.27
C ASP A 379 -25.66 18.29 -24.48
N CYS A 380 -25.30 18.16 -23.20
CA CYS A 380 -25.71 17.04 -22.35
C CYS A 380 -26.65 17.52 -21.22
N ILE A 381 -27.95 17.66 -21.53
CA ILE A 381 -28.97 18.05 -20.55
C ILE A 381 -29.44 16.86 -19.72
N VAL A 382 -29.42 17.03 -18.39
CA VAL A 382 -29.84 16.02 -17.40
C VAL A 382 -31.36 15.86 -17.40
N ARG A 383 -31.80 14.60 -17.51
CA ARG A 383 -33.20 14.16 -17.52
C ARG A 383 -33.54 13.37 -16.26
N GLU A 384 -34.83 13.19 -16.00
CA GLU A 384 -35.31 12.41 -14.85
C GLU A 384 -34.78 10.96 -14.86
N GLY A 385 -34.71 10.36 -16.05
CA GLY A 385 -34.17 9.02 -16.25
C GLY A 385 -32.69 8.89 -15.87
N ASP A 386 -31.90 9.96 -15.98
CA ASP A 386 -30.47 9.93 -15.63
C ASP A 386 -30.27 9.92 -14.12
N LEU A 387 -31.04 10.76 -13.42
CA LEU A 387 -31.06 10.78 -11.96
C LEU A 387 -31.57 9.43 -11.43
N ALA A 388 -32.63 8.88 -12.03
CA ALA A 388 -33.15 7.56 -11.66
C ALA A 388 -32.11 6.45 -11.86
N HIS A 389 -31.38 6.48 -12.99
CA HIS A 389 -30.30 5.53 -13.26
C HIS A 389 -29.20 5.60 -12.18
N LEU A 390 -28.69 6.80 -11.89
CA LEU A 390 -27.66 6.99 -10.87
C LEU A 390 -28.13 6.50 -9.50
N LEU A 391 -29.35 6.87 -9.10
CA LEU A 391 -29.90 6.51 -7.80
C LEU A 391 -30.11 5.00 -7.66
N GLN A 392 -30.43 4.28 -8.74
CA GLN A 392 -30.51 2.81 -8.72
C GLN A 392 -29.15 2.15 -8.45
N LYS A 393 -28.06 2.82 -8.79
CA LYS A 393 -26.68 2.36 -8.54
C LYS A 393 -26.14 2.81 -7.17
N CYS A 394 -26.90 3.64 -6.46
CA CYS A 394 -26.56 4.11 -5.13
C CYS A 394 -27.19 3.21 -4.05
N GLY A 395 -26.55 3.20 -2.88
CA GLY A 395 -27.16 2.64 -1.67
C GLY A 395 -28.28 3.52 -1.12
N PRO A 396 -28.88 3.14 0.03
CA PRO A 396 -29.93 3.92 0.67
C PRO A 396 -29.48 5.37 0.94
N ILE A 397 -30.37 6.33 0.67
CA ILE A 397 -30.13 7.74 0.97
C ILE A 397 -30.32 7.94 2.48
N THR A 398 -29.28 8.44 3.12
CA THR A 398 -29.26 8.78 4.55
C THR A 398 -30.03 10.07 4.86
N ASP A 399 -30.29 10.33 6.15
CA ASP A 399 -30.91 11.57 6.63
C ASP A 399 -30.12 12.84 6.24
N ALA A 400 -28.83 12.69 5.97
CA ALA A 400 -27.97 13.77 5.49
C ALA A 400 -28.08 14.00 3.97
N ASN A 401 -29.08 13.41 3.29
CA ASN A 401 -29.27 13.42 1.84
C ASN A 401 -28.04 12.93 1.07
N ARG A 402 -27.37 11.90 1.60
CA ARG A 402 -26.18 11.28 1.02
C ARG A 402 -26.35 9.78 0.85
N ALA A 403 -25.79 9.23 -0.21
CA ALA A 403 -25.74 7.80 -0.49
C ALA A 403 -24.34 7.36 -0.94
N CYS A 404 -24.00 6.11 -0.64
CA CYS A 404 -22.84 5.44 -1.20
C CYS A 404 -23.09 5.09 -2.67
N VAL A 405 -22.07 5.12 -3.52
CA VAL A 405 -22.19 4.70 -4.94
C VAL A 405 -21.51 3.36 -5.11
N GLY A 406 -22.29 2.32 -5.40
CA GLY A 406 -21.81 0.94 -5.35
C GLY A 406 -21.16 0.58 -4.00
N ALA A 407 -20.14 -0.28 -4.02
CA ALA A 407 -19.33 -0.65 -2.86
C ALA A 407 -18.01 0.15 -2.80
N SER A 408 -18.07 1.47 -3.01
CA SER A 408 -16.91 2.37 -3.07
C SER A 408 -16.94 3.43 -1.97
N LEU A 409 -15.95 4.33 -1.97
CA LEU A 409 -15.96 5.56 -1.15
C LEU A 409 -16.62 6.75 -1.86
N HIS A 410 -17.07 6.57 -3.11
CA HIS A 410 -17.78 7.61 -3.85
C HIS A 410 -19.12 7.92 -3.19
N ARG A 411 -19.53 9.17 -3.32
CA ARG A 411 -20.69 9.68 -2.62
C ARG A 411 -21.62 10.41 -3.58
N CYS A 412 -22.89 10.07 -3.55
CA CYS A 412 -23.94 10.82 -4.20
C CYS A 412 -24.68 11.67 -3.16
N SER A 413 -24.58 12.99 -3.26
CA SER A 413 -25.41 13.92 -2.48
C SER A 413 -26.64 14.29 -3.29
N VAL A 414 -27.83 14.17 -2.73
CA VAL A 414 -29.09 14.47 -3.43
C VAL A 414 -29.65 15.83 -3.02
N ILE A 415 -30.25 16.52 -3.97
CA ILE A 415 -31.00 17.76 -3.76
C ILE A 415 -32.48 17.43 -3.97
N ARG A 416 -33.32 17.80 -3.01
CA ARG A 416 -34.76 17.56 -3.05
C ARG A 416 -35.52 18.87 -3.23
N ASP A 417 -36.63 18.80 -3.95
CA ASP A 417 -37.67 19.81 -3.86
C ASP A 417 -38.22 19.81 -2.42
N PRO A 418 -38.13 20.92 -1.67
CA PRO A 418 -38.61 21.00 -0.29
C PRO A 418 -40.11 20.70 -0.14
N ASN A 419 -40.90 20.97 -1.18
CA ASN A 419 -42.36 20.85 -1.13
C ASN A 419 -42.84 19.46 -1.54
N ARG A 420 -42.16 18.85 -2.52
CA ARG A 420 -42.56 17.57 -3.12
C ARG A 420 -41.73 16.38 -2.64
N GLY A 421 -40.57 16.62 -2.04
CA GLY A 421 -39.60 15.59 -1.62
C GLY A 421 -38.89 14.88 -2.78
N THR A 422 -39.27 15.18 -4.03
CA THR A 422 -38.70 14.62 -5.26
C THR A 422 -37.26 15.06 -5.44
N ILE A 423 -36.40 14.17 -5.92
CA ILE A 423 -34.99 14.48 -6.17
C ILE A 423 -34.88 15.25 -7.48
N VAL A 424 -34.33 16.46 -7.40
CA VAL A 424 -34.18 17.41 -8.52
C VAL A 424 -32.72 17.60 -8.93
N GLY A 425 -31.78 17.05 -8.17
CA GLY A 425 -30.37 17.08 -8.53
C GLY A 425 -29.54 16.10 -7.71
N CYS A 426 -28.39 15.75 -8.25
CA CYS A 426 -27.39 14.88 -7.62
C CYS A 426 -25.99 15.47 -7.82
N THR A 427 -25.15 15.40 -6.79
CA THR A 427 -23.72 15.66 -6.89
C THR A 427 -22.98 14.37 -6.57
N LEU A 428 -22.37 13.77 -7.59
CA LEU A 428 -21.56 12.57 -7.48
C LEU A 428 -20.10 12.96 -7.23
N ARG A 429 -19.64 12.81 -5.99
CA ARG A 429 -18.26 13.07 -5.57
C ARG A 429 -17.39 11.83 -5.71
N MET A 430 -16.33 11.98 -6.50
CA MET A 430 -15.28 10.97 -6.61
C MET A 430 -14.39 10.98 -5.37
N ALA A 431 -14.10 9.78 -4.89
CA ALA A 431 -13.22 9.55 -3.75
C ALA A 431 -11.88 9.05 -4.25
N ARG A 432 -10.83 9.36 -3.50
CA ARG A 432 -9.47 8.89 -3.75
C ARG A 432 -8.95 8.25 -2.47
N ILE A 433 -8.44 7.04 -2.61
CA ILE A 433 -7.72 6.33 -1.56
C ILE A 433 -6.25 6.59 -1.83
N ILE A 434 -5.56 7.12 -0.83
CA ILE A 434 -4.11 7.31 -0.88
C ILE A 434 -3.56 6.52 0.30
N ASN A 435 -2.70 5.55 0.01
CA ASN A 435 -2.10 4.68 1.01
C ASN A 435 -0.58 4.89 1.06
N GLY A 436 0.03 4.59 2.20
CA GLY A 436 1.49 4.66 2.37
C GLY A 436 2.01 6.03 2.79
N VAL A 437 1.13 7.00 3.04
CA VAL A 437 1.49 8.28 3.66
C VAL A 437 1.65 8.11 5.17
N ALA A 438 0.77 7.32 5.80
CA ALA A 438 0.74 7.10 7.24
C ALA A 438 2.03 6.47 7.78
N SER A 439 2.74 5.68 6.96
CA SER A 439 3.99 5.04 7.36
C SER A 439 5.13 6.03 7.61
N THR A 440 5.13 7.18 6.91
CA THR A 440 6.07 8.29 7.19
C THR A 440 5.85 8.88 8.58
N LEU A 441 4.65 8.71 9.14
CA LEU A 441 4.27 9.16 10.48
C LEU A 441 4.36 8.04 11.53
N SER A 442 4.91 6.87 11.19
CA SER A 442 4.89 5.67 12.03
C SER A 442 5.37 5.94 13.46
N GLU A 443 6.50 6.62 13.65
CA GLU A 443 7.03 6.96 14.98
C GLU A 443 6.01 7.73 15.85
N ILE A 444 5.29 8.67 15.25
CA ILE A 444 4.29 9.50 15.93
C ILE A 444 3.04 8.67 16.21
N LEU A 445 2.55 7.94 15.22
CA LEU A 445 1.31 7.15 15.30
C LEU A 445 1.41 5.96 16.26
N LEU A 446 2.61 5.40 16.41
CA LEU A 446 2.88 4.25 17.27
C LEU A 446 3.26 4.64 18.69
N SER A 447 3.59 5.92 18.91
CA SER A 447 3.80 6.47 20.24
C SER A 447 2.55 6.32 21.12
N SER A 448 2.72 6.37 22.43
CA SER A 448 1.61 6.35 23.39
C SER A 448 0.81 7.67 23.46
N LYS A 449 1.08 8.61 22.56
CA LYS A 449 0.50 9.97 22.57
C LYS A 449 -0.69 10.07 21.62
N SER A 450 -1.58 11.03 21.91
CA SER A 450 -2.66 11.37 20.97
C SER A 450 -2.13 12.09 19.74
N VAL A 451 -2.84 12.03 18.63
CA VAL A 451 -2.50 12.75 17.39
C VAL A 451 -3.71 13.50 16.88
N LEU A 452 -3.67 14.83 16.94
CA LEU A 452 -4.70 15.69 16.36
C LEU A 452 -4.31 16.06 14.94
N LEU A 453 -5.19 15.78 13.98
CA LEU A 453 -4.99 16.19 12.59
C LEU A 453 -5.85 17.42 12.31
N VAL A 454 -5.22 18.53 11.92
CA VAL A 454 -5.90 19.81 11.68
C VAL A 454 -5.56 20.32 10.29
N GLY A 455 -6.54 20.94 9.64
CA GLY A 455 -6.36 21.62 8.37
C GLY A 455 -7.70 22.04 7.75
N PRO A 456 -7.68 22.98 6.78
CA PRO A 456 -8.84 23.41 6.03
C PRO A 456 -9.62 22.26 5.37
N PRO A 457 -10.89 22.48 5.00
CA PRO A 457 -11.64 21.54 4.16
C PRO A 457 -10.85 21.16 2.91
N GLY A 458 -10.95 19.89 2.52
CA GLY A 458 -10.27 19.39 1.32
C GLY A 458 -8.78 19.06 1.46
N ARG A 459 -8.09 19.37 2.55
CA ARG A 459 -6.63 19.13 2.66
C ARG A 459 -6.19 17.67 2.84
N GLY A 460 -7.03 16.69 2.49
CA GLY A 460 -6.68 15.28 2.61
C GLY A 460 -6.75 14.71 4.04
N LYS A 461 -7.32 15.43 5.01
CA LYS A 461 -7.47 14.96 6.40
C LYS A 461 -8.09 13.56 6.49
N THR A 462 -9.25 13.40 5.86
CA THR A 462 -10.00 12.14 5.86
C THR A 462 -9.25 11.04 5.12
N THR A 463 -8.56 11.39 4.03
CA THR A 463 -7.70 10.47 3.28
C THR A 463 -6.57 9.95 4.16
N LEU A 464 -5.86 10.85 4.85
CA LEU A 464 -4.79 10.48 5.78
C LEU A 464 -5.34 9.69 6.98
N LEU A 465 -6.52 10.03 7.51
CA LEU A 465 -7.14 9.26 8.59
C LEU A 465 -7.50 7.83 8.17
N ARG A 466 -7.92 7.60 6.92
CA ARG A 466 -8.16 6.25 6.39
C ARG A 466 -6.85 5.46 6.30
N ASP A 467 -5.83 6.05 5.71
CA ASP A 467 -4.50 5.44 5.60
C ASP A 467 -3.90 5.15 6.98
N ILE A 468 -4.01 6.08 7.95
CA ILE A 468 -3.62 5.86 9.34
C ILE A 468 -4.41 4.72 9.96
N SER A 469 -5.71 4.64 9.71
CA SER A 469 -6.55 3.57 10.26
C SER A 469 -6.13 2.21 9.71
N GLN A 470 -5.91 2.12 8.41
CA GLN A 470 -5.43 0.91 7.74
C GLN A 470 -4.02 0.53 8.24
N PHE A 471 -3.11 1.51 8.28
CA PHE A 471 -1.75 1.36 8.81
C PHE A 471 -1.78 0.81 10.23
N LEU A 472 -2.49 1.46 11.16
CA LEU A 472 -2.55 1.04 12.56
C LEU A 472 -3.27 -0.30 12.76
N ALA A 473 -4.29 -0.61 11.94
CA ALA A 473 -5.04 -1.86 12.04
C ALA A 473 -4.28 -3.06 11.52
N ASN A 474 -3.32 -2.83 10.63
CA ASN A 474 -2.45 -3.84 10.06
C ASN A 474 -1.05 -3.85 10.74
N TYR A 475 -0.77 -2.87 11.61
CA TYR A 475 0.48 -2.77 12.34
C TYR A 475 0.51 -3.72 13.53
N GLU A 476 1.29 -4.81 13.40
CA GLU A 476 1.42 -5.92 14.36
C GLU A 476 0.06 -6.60 14.66
N ASN A 477 0.02 -7.94 14.66
CA ASN A 477 -1.20 -8.76 14.61
C ASN A 477 -2.19 -8.67 15.82
N ASP A 478 -2.24 -7.57 16.59
CA ASP A 478 -3.17 -7.45 17.73
C ASP A 478 -3.63 -6.02 18.09
N ARG A 479 -3.39 -5.00 17.25
CA ARG A 479 -3.94 -3.66 17.52
C ARG A 479 -5.43 -3.58 17.21
N ARG A 480 -6.24 -3.49 18.27
CA ARG A 480 -7.69 -3.22 18.17
C ARG A 480 -7.92 -1.75 17.80
N VAL A 481 -7.95 -1.46 16.51
CA VAL A 481 -8.26 -0.11 16.00
C VAL A 481 -9.76 0.07 15.87
N MET A 482 -10.28 1.12 16.51
CA MET A 482 -11.68 1.55 16.40
C MET A 482 -11.74 2.95 15.77
N ILE A 483 -12.49 3.04 14.69
CA ILE A 483 -12.86 4.30 14.04
C ILE A 483 -14.20 4.73 14.59
N VAL A 484 -14.26 5.95 15.11
CA VAL A 484 -15.48 6.63 15.49
C VAL A 484 -15.78 7.62 14.38
N ASP A 485 -16.73 7.25 13.52
CA ASP A 485 -17.05 7.93 12.28
C ASP A 485 -18.49 8.44 12.31
N THR A 486 -18.71 9.57 12.98
CA THR A 486 -20.06 10.10 13.21
C THR A 486 -20.75 10.58 11.93
N ASN A 487 -19.97 11.00 10.94
CA ASN A 487 -20.46 11.59 9.69
C ASN A 487 -20.28 10.68 8.47
N ASN A 488 -19.88 9.42 8.68
CA ASN A 488 -19.52 8.44 7.65
C ASN A 488 -18.42 8.92 6.68
N GLU A 489 -17.55 9.82 7.14
CA GLU A 489 -16.50 10.39 6.30
C GLU A 489 -15.31 9.45 6.17
N ILE A 490 -14.96 8.67 7.20
CA ILE A 490 -13.76 7.82 7.18
C ILE A 490 -14.08 6.47 6.52
N GLY A 491 -15.05 5.73 7.03
CA GLY A 491 -15.41 4.39 6.56
C GLY A 491 -16.34 4.37 5.35
N GLY A 492 -16.84 5.52 4.91
CA GLY A 492 -17.77 5.66 3.79
C GLY A 492 -19.24 5.54 4.19
N GLU A 493 -20.14 5.90 3.27
CA GLU A 493 -21.60 5.99 3.51
C GLU A 493 -22.33 4.62 3.55
N SER A 494 -21.63 3.51 3.24
CA SER A 494 -22.18 2.16 3.34
C SER A 494 -22.36 1.74 4.81
N ILE A 495 -23.23 0.74 5.07
CA ILE A 495 -23.41 0.11 6.39
C ILE A 495 -22.15 -0.68 6.79
N LEU A 496 -21.44 -1.25 5.83
CA LEU A 496 -20.15 -1.91 6.04
C LEU A 496 -19.01 -0.90 5.83
N PRO A 497 -17.99 -0.86 6.71
CA PRO A 497 -16.84 0.01 6.50
C PRO A 497 -16.09 -0.41 5.24
N HIS A 498 -15.66 0.58 4.45
CA HIS A 498 -14.91 0.33 3.23
C HIS A 498 -13.54 -0.31 3.50
N LYS A 499 -13.06 -1.17 2.60
CA LYS A 499 -11.75 -1.87 2.70
C LYS A 499 -10.55 -0.93 2.93
N ALA A 500 -10.67 0.33 2.54
CA ALA A 500 -9.63 1.36 2.68
C ALA A 500 -9.30 1.72 4.14
N VAL A 501 -10.06 1.23 5.13
CA VAL A 501 -9.70 1.36 6.55
C VAL A 501 -9.03 0.11 7.12
N GLY A 502 -8.71 -0.88 6.28
CA GLY A 502 -8.10 -2.15 6.68
C GLY A 502 -8.99 -2.94 7.65
N ASN A 503 -8.37 -3.58 8.65
CA ASN A 503 -9.05 -4.34 9.69
C ASN A 503 -9.67 -3.48 10.81
N ALA A 504 -9.65 -2.15 10.66
CA ALA A 504 -10.20 -1.26 11.67
C ALA A 504 -11.72 -1.45 11.80
N ARG A 505 -12.20 -1.57 13.04
CA ARG A 505 -13.63 -1.64 13.32
C ARG A 505 -14.23 -0.24 13.29
N ARG A 506 -15.47 -0.09 12.83
CA ARG A 506 -16.15 1.22 12.75
C ARG A 506 -17.34 1.31 13.69
N ARG A 507 -17.48 2.43 14.39
CA ARG A 507 -18.66 2.85 15.16
C ARG A 507 -19.17 4.18 14.62
N VAL A 508 -20.47 4.30 14.44
CA VAL A 508 -21.12 5.55 13.98
C VAL A 508 -21.64 6.38 15.17
N LYS A 509 -21.76 5.79 16.38
CA LYS A 509 -22.18 6.47 17.62
C LYS A 509 -21.21 6.20 18.78
N LEU A 510 -20.95 7.23 19.59
CA LEU A 510 -20.07 7.17 20.76
C LEU A 510 -20.84 6.67 22.00
N GLU A 511 -20.47 5.49 22.49
CA GLU A 511 -20.50 5.21 23.93
C GLU A 511 -19.07 4.83 24.33
N LEU A 512 -18.59 5.38 25.44
CA LEU A 512 -17.18 5.40 25.88
C LEU A 512 -16.40 4.09 25.63
N VAL A 513 -15.30 4.16 24.87
CA VAL A 513 -14.30 3.09 24.72
C VAL A 513 -12.88 3.66 24.78
N ARG A 514 -11.93 2.86 25.31
CA ARG A 514 -10.52 3.23 25.60
C ARG A 514 -9.65 3.64 24.41
N PHE A 515 -10.02 3.34 23.16
CA PHE A 515 -9.23 3.67 21.96
C PHE A 515 -10.14 4.12 20.81
N SER A 516 -9.92 5.30 20.23
CA SER A 516 -10.79 5.86 19.17
C SER A 516 -10.05 6.82 18.23
N ILE A 517 -10.21 6.61 16.92
CA ILE A 517 -9.90 7.60 15.88
C ILE A 517 -11.17 8.40 15.62
N VAL A 518 -11.12 9.71 15.83
CA VAL A 518 -12.28 10.62 15.67
C VAL A 518 -11.91 11.65 14.61
N SER A 519 -12.79 11.86 13.62
CA SER A 519 -12.78 13.03 12.73
C SER A 519 -13.59 14.15 13.38
N CYS A 520 -13.05 15.36 13.44
CA CYS A 520 -13.80 16.57 13.81
C CYS A 520 -13.92 17.45 12.58
#